data_AF-A0A4V4J7N7-F1
#
_entry.id   AF-A0A4V4J7N7-F1
#
_cell.length_a   1.000
_cell.length_b   1.000
_cell.length_c   1.000
_cell.angle_alpha   90.00
_cell.angle_beta   90.00
_cell.angle_gamma   90.00
#
_symmetry.space_group_name_H-M   'P 1'
#
loop_
_entity.id
_entity.type
_entity.pdbx_description
1 polymer ?
#
loop_
_entity_poly.entity_id
_entity_poly.type
_entity_poly.pdbx_seq_one_letter_code
_entity_poly.pdbx_strand_id
1 'polypeptide(L)'
;MPSKDAEIQEIRSLLEPLQREIAKLTEVNNNLSEVNRSFTGNNDIPYATLQSEHANAHKQLHHTSQELEGLKKQHHELSDNMEDIVRQEIANALEEKNAEIRKLRDELDLASQQIRLLQSEILASKGDNYLTTRDEDYFDTSCQKLCQHVQQWVLRFSKYSDNRMCRLTSDLTDDRIAARLDNAILDGSDVDKLLGDRIRRRDVFMSVVMTMIWEYVFTRYLFGMDREQRQKLKSLEKILSEVGPPRAVAQWRATTLTLLSRRPAFATQRNLDTEAVAQEIFSVLSALLPPPAQLEPQILSSLRNVLRLAVELSIEMRSQKAEYIMLPPLQPEYDTHGDLVRKVHFNAALMNERSGEYTSNDELERSQAVVKIVLFPLVVKKGDDVGEGEDEIVVCPAQVLVAGSKQGKKVVRVLSGAMDIDNPRHSNQSVISGLESGGMI
;
A
#
# COMPACT_ATOMS: atom_id res chain seq x y z
N MET A 1 -102.79 -76.70 64.97
CA MET A 1 -101.96 -75.55 64.52
C MET A 1 -102.39 -74.29 65.29
N PRO A 2 -101.52 -73.68 66.11
CA PRO A 2 -101.73 -72.34 66.70
C PRO A 2 -100.94 -71.23 65.95
N SER A 3 -101.51 -70.00 65.72
CA SER A 3 -100.82 -68.68 65.48
C SER A 3 -101.67 -67.61 64.70
N LYS A 4 -102.67 -66.91 65.29
CA LYS A 4 -103.35 -65.73 64.66
C LYS A 4 -103.74 -64.57 65.60
N ASP A 5 -103.50 -64.66 66.91
CA ASP A 5 -103.96 -63.63 67.89
C ASP A 5 -103.02 -62.41 68.08
N ALA A 6 -102.05 -62.12 67.19
CA ALA A 6 -101.03 -61.08 67.43
C ALA A 6 -101.17 -59.74 66.66
N GLU A 7 -101.87 -59.65 65.51
CA GLU A 7 -101.78 -58.46 64.63
C GLU A 7 -102.78 -57.31 64.93
N ILE A 8 -103.86 -57.52 65.67
CA ILE A 8 -104.93 -56.51 65.77
C ILE A 8 -104.63 -55.38 66.79
N GLN A 9 -103.66 -55.57 67.69
CA GLN A 9 -103.40 -54.61 68.77
C GLN A 9 -102.64 -53.34 68.33
N GLU A 10 -102.09 -53.30 67.11
CA GLU A 10 -101.21 -52.22 66.63
C GLU A 10 -101.97 -50.98 66.08
N ILE A 11 -103.18 -51.14 65.54
CA ILE A 11 -103.91 -50.05 64.82
C ILE A 11 -104.41 -48.93 65.75
N ARG A 12 -104.58 -49.18 67.05
CA ARG A 12 -105.18 -48.18 67.97
C ARG A 12 -104.26 -47.03 68.41
N SER A 13 -102.94 -47.10 68.20
CA SER A 13 -102.01 -46.14 68.81
C SER A 13 -101.73 -44.85 68.01
N LEU A 14 -102.20 -44.73 66.76
CA LEU A 14 -101.71 -43.69 65.82
C LEU A 14 -102.59 -42.42 65.65
N LEU A 15 -103.78 -42.29 66.24
CA LEU A 15 -104.79 -41.31 65.76
C LEU A 15 -104.94 -39.98 66.54
N GLU A 16 -104.47 -39.86 67.78
CA GLU A 16 -104.86 -38.74 68.66
C GLU A 16 -104.23 -37.32 68.42
N PRO A 17 -102.96 -37.15 68.00
CA PRO A 17 -102.29 -35.83 68.03
C PRO A 17 -102.69 -34.84 66.91
N LEU A 18 -103.33 -35.29 65.83
CA LEU A 18 -103.64 -34.44 64.66
C LEU A 18 -104.71 -33.37 64.92
N GLN A 19 -105.59 -33.57 65.90
CA GLN A 19 -106.74 -32.68 66.07
C GLN A 19 -106.41 -31.31 66.67
N ARG A 20 -105.32 -31.17 67.44
CA ARG A 20 -105.04 -29.93 68.18
C ARG A 20 -104.43 -28.80 67.35
N GLU A 21 -103.74 -29.16 66.26
CA GLU A 21 -103.03 -28.21 65.39
C GLU A 21 -104.00 -27.29 64.62
N ILE A 22 -105.20 -27.78 64.33
CA ILE A 22 -106.15 -27.11 63.41
C ILE A 22 -106.68 -25.79 63.97
N ALA A 23 -106.96 -25.70 65.28
CA ALA A 23 -107.64 -24.53 65.85
C ALA A 23 -106.77 -23.26 65.86
N LYS A 24 -105.46 -23.41 66.08
CA LYS A 24 -104.53 -22.29 66.19
C LYS A 24 -104.28 -21.59 64.85
N LEU A 25 -104.50 -22.31 63.76
CA LEU A 25 -104.34 -21.78 62.40
C LEU A 25 -105.46 -20.81 62.01
N THR A 26 -106.65 -20.93 62.59
CA THR A 26 -107.82 -20.14 62.19
C THR A 26 -107.73 -18.67 62.60
N GLU A 27 -107.23 -18.39 63.79
CA GLU A 27 -107.21 -17.03 64.36
C GLU A 27 -106.22 -16.11 63.63
N VAL A 28 -105.05 -16.64 63.30
CA VAL A 28 -104.00 -15.91 62.57
C VAL A 28 -104.48 -15.47 61.18
N ASN A 29 -105.39 -16.23 60.56
CA ASN A 29 -105.84 -15.97 59.20
C ASN A 29 -106.69 -14.69 59.08
N ASN A 30 -107.45 -14.35 60.12
CA ASN A 30 -108.39 -13.23 60.05
C ASN A 30 -107.68 -11.88 60.11
N ASN A 31 -106.73 -11.70 61.03
CA ASN A 31 -106.00 -10.43 61.16
C ASN A 31 -105.13 -10.11 59.93
N LEU A 32 -104.63 -11.15 59.26
CA LEU A 32 -103.90 -11.00 58.01
C LEU A 32 -104.75 -10.41 56.88
N SER A 33 -106.07 -10.60 56.90
CA SER A 33 -106.94 -10.19 55.80
C SER A 33 -107.20 -8.68 55.76
N GLU A 34 -107.32 -8.01 56.91
CA GLU A 34 -107.69 -6.59 56.96
C GLU A 34 -106.53 -5.65 56.57
N VAL A 35 -105.33 -5.92 57.06
CA VAL A 35 -104.12 -5.12 56.73
C VAL A 35 -103.82 -5.16 55.23
N ASN A 36 -104.13 -6.29 54.59
CA ASN A 36 -103.90 -6.47 53.16
C ASN A 36 -104.74 -5.50 52.30
N ARG A 37 -105.91 -5.11 52.77
CA ARG A 37 -106.87 -4.37 51.94
C ARG A 37 -106.63 -2.86 51.92
N SER A 38 -106.04 -2.28 52.95
CA SER A 38 -105.72 -0.84 52.98
C SER A 38 -104.42 -0.52 52.24
N PHE A 39 -103.47 -1.45 52.22
CA PHE A 39 -102.18 -1.30 51.56
C PHE A 39 -102.28 -1.29 50.02
N THR A 40 -103.31 -1.95 49.47
CA THR A 40 -103.49 -2.08 48.01
C THR A 40 -103.97 -0.78 47.36
N GLY A 41 -105.00 -0.12 47.90
CA GLY A 41 -105.67 0.98 47.20
C GLY A 41 -104.84 2.27 47.00
N ASN A 42 -103.93 2.62 47.92
CA ASN A 42 -103.17 3.87 47.84
C ASN A 42 -101.95 3.81 46.89
N ASN A 43 -101.50 2.60 46.54
CA ASN A 43 -100.33 2.41 45.71
C ASN A 43 -100.65 2.32 44.21
N ASP A 44 -101.90 2.09 43.80
CA ASP A 44 -102.21 1.73 42.40
C ASP A 44 -102.00 2.85 41.35
N ILE A 45 -102.25 4.13 41.67
CA ILE A 45 -102.23 5.22 40.66
C ILE A 45 -100.81 5.67 40.26
N PRO A 46 -99.89 5.99 41.20
CA PRO A 46 -98.50 6.30 40.85
C PRO A 46 -97.80 5.12 40.18
N TYR A 47 -98.21 3.90 40.54
CA TYR A 47 -97.68 2.66 40.00
C TYR A 47 -97.96 2.52 38.50
N ALA A 48 -99.17 2.89 38.04
CA ALA A 48 -99.54 2.79 36.63
C ALA A 48 -98.73 3.73 35.72
N THR A 49 -98.50 4.97 36.12
CA THR A 49 -97.75 5.95 35.30
C THR A 49 -96.26 5.61 35.25
N LEU A 50 -95.69 5.24 36.40
CA LEU A 50 -94.32 4.72 36.49
C LEU A 50 -94.15 3.45 35.65
N GLN A 51 -95.16 2.57 35.61
CA GLN A 51 -95.13 1.36 34.78
C GLN A 51 -95.13 1.67 33.28
N SER A 52 -95.85 2.70 32.84
CA SER A 52 -95.85 3.14 31.43
C SER A 52 -94.52 3.78 31.01
N GLU A 53 -93.96 4.67 31.85
CA GLU A 53 -92.64 5.26 31.58
C GLU A 53 -91.55 4.20 31.61
N HIS A 54 -91.60 3.28 32.57
CA HIS A 54 -90.70 2.13 32.63
C HIS A 54 -90.84 1.26 31.37
N ALA A 55 -92.06 1.03 30.87
CA ALA A 55 -92.26 0.28 29.63
C ALA A 55 -91.67 0.98 28.39
N ASN A 56 -91.79 2.31 28.29
CA ASN A 56 -91.24 3.07 27.16
C ASN A 56 -89.71 3.18 27.23
N ALA A 57 -89.15 3.45 28.42
CA ALA A 57 -87.71 3.44 28.64
C ALA A 57 -87.12 2.05 28.36
N HIS A 58 -87.82 0.99 28.77
CA HIS A 58 -87.40 -0.38 28.48
C HIS A 58 -87.39 -0.70 26.98
N LYS A 59 -88.39 -0.21 26.23
CA LYS A 59 -88.41 -0.36 24.76
C LYS A 59 -87.25 0.39 24.08
N GLN A 60 -86.96 1.63 24.50
CA GLN A 60 -85.85 2.39 23.95
C GLN A 60 -84.49 1.79 24.30
N LEU A 61 -84.31 1.34 25.55
CA LEU A 61 -83.12 0.60 25.97
C LEU A 61 -82.95 -0.69 25.18
N HIS A 62 -84.05 -1.42 24.94
CA HIS A 62 -84.00 -2.64 24.14
C HIS A 62 -83.61 -2.36 22.69
N HIS A 63 -84.20 -1.33 22.06
CA HIS A 63 -83.87 -0.93 20.70
C HIS A 63 -82.40 -0.49 20.56
N THR A 64 -81.96 0.43 21.42
CA THR A 64 -80.57 0.90 21.43
C THR A 64 -79.58 -0.22 21.77
N SER A 65 -79.96 -1.15 22.64
CA SER A 65 -79.17 -2.36 22.92
C SER A 65 -79.03 -3.24 21.68
N GLN A 66 -80.11 -3.43 20.91
CA GLN A 66 -80.06 -4.21 19.67
C GLN A 66 -79.22 -3.53 18.59
N GLU A 67 -79.34 -2.22 18.41
CA GLU A 67 -78.51 -1.45 17.47
C GLU A 67 -77.03 -1.48 17.86
N LEU A 68 -76.72 -1.33 19.15
CA LEU A 68 -75.36 -1.39 19.67
C LEU A 68 -74.78 -2.80 19.57
N GLU A 69 -75.60 -3.85 19.73
CA GLU A 69 -75.17 -5.23 19.47
C GLU A 69 -74.91 -5.47 17.98
N GLY A 70 -75.74 -4.93 17.09
CA GLY A 70 -75.53 -4.98 15.65
C GLY A 70 -74.24 -4.28 15.22
N LEU A 71 -74.00 -3.08 15.74
CA LEU A 71 -72.78 -2.32 15.43
C LEU A 71 -71.53 -2.97 16.02
N LYS A 72 -71.63 -3.58 17.21
CA LYS A 72 -70.54 -4.39 17.79
C LYS A 72 -70.20 -5.60 16.94
N LYS A 73 -71.21 -6.30 16.40
CA LYS A 73 -70.98 -7.43 15.48
C LYS A 73 -70.29 -6.98 14.20
N GLN A 74 -70.77 -5.90 13.57
CA GLN A 74 -70.13 -5.34 12.38
C GLN A 74 -68.70 -4.86 12.63
N HIS A 75 -68.44 -4.22 13.78
CA HIS A 75 -67.10 -3.80 14.14
C HIS A 75 -66.18 -5.01 14.43
N HIS A 76 -66.70 -6.06 15.04
CA HIS A 76 -65.95 -7.29 15.26
C HIS A 76 -65.60 -7.97 13.93
N GLU A 77 -66.57 -8.13 13.03
CA GLU A 77 -66.34 -8.70 11.70
C GLU A 77 -65.33 -7.87 10.89
N LEU A 78 -65.44 -6.54 10.91
CA LEU A 78 -64.48 -5.67 10.22
C LEU A 78 -63.08 -5.73 10.85
N SER A 79 -63.00 -5.76 12.19
CA SER A 79 -61.75 -5.85 12.94
C SER A 79 -61.05 -7.18 12.68
N ASP A 80 -61.79 -8.30 12.67
CA ASP A 80 -61.25 -9.63 12.42
C ASP A 80 -60.74 -9.74 10.98
N ASN A 81 -61.51 -9.27 10.00
CA ASN A 81 -61.08 -9.22 8.60
C ASN A 81 -59.82 -8.36 8.40
N MET A 82 -59.75 -7.20 9.06
CA MET A 82 -58.57 -6.32 9.01
C MET A 82 -57.36 -6.97 9.68
N GLU A 83 -57.56 -7.65 10.81
CA GLU A 83 -56.52 -8.40 11.50
C GLU A 83 -55.97 -9.53 10.62
N ASP A 84 -56.84 -10.26 9.92
CA ASP A 84 -56.45 -11.33 8.99
C ASP A 84 -55.66 -10.80 7.79
N ILE A 85 -56.08 -9.68 7.20
CA ILE A 85 -55.35 -9.03 6.10
C ILE A 85 -53.96 -8.59 6.58
N VAL A 86 -53.87 -7.92 7.73
CA VAL A 86 -52.59 -7.46 8.30
C VAL A 86 -51.68 -8.64 8.65
N ARG A 87 -52.22 -9.73 9.23
CA ARG A 87 -51.46 -10.95 9.49
C ARG A 87 -50.91 -11.56 8.21
N GLN A 88 -51.71 -11.60 7.14
CA GLN A 88 -51.28 -12.13 5.85
C GLN A 88 -50.19 -11.26 5.19
N GLU A 89 -50.32 -9.93 5.23
CA GLU A 89 -49.28 -9.04 4.71
C GLU A 89 -47.97 -9.18 5.50
N ILE A 90 -48.03 -9.27 6.83
CA ILE A 90 -46.86 -9.51 7.67
C ILE A 90 -46.22 -10.88 7.34
N ALA A 91 -47.03 -11.92 7.16
CA ALA A 91 -46.53 -13.25 6.80
C ALA A 91 -45.82 -13.24 5.44
N ASN A 92 -46.42 -12.60 4.43
CA ASN A 92 -45.83 -12.48 3.10
C ASN A 92 -44.53 -11.68 3.13
N ALA A 93 -44.50 -10.54 3.83
CA ALA A 93 -43.29 -9.72 3.96
C ALA A 93 -42.18 -10.45 4.72
N LEU A 94 -42.52 -11.21 5.77
CA LEU A 94 -41.58 -12.06 6.49
C LEU A 94 -41.02 -13.17 5.59
N GLU A 95 -41.86 -13.79 4.74
CA GLU A 95 -41.40 -14.83 3.81
C GLU A 95 -40.45 -14.26 2.76
N GLU A 96 -40.78 -13.10 2.17
CA GLU A 96 -39.92 -12.41 1.21
C GLU A 96 -38.57 -12.04 1.83
N LYS A 97 -38.58 -11.44 3.04
CA LYS A 97 -37.34 -11.12 3.76
C LYS A 97 -36.54 -12.37 4.15
N ASN A 98 -37.20 -13.45 4.54
CA ASN A 98 -36.52 -14.72 4.82
C ASN A 98 -35.93 -15.37 3.55
N ALA A 99 -36.54 -15.17 2.38
CA ALA A 99 -35.97 -15.60 1.11
C ALA A 99 -34.74 -14.75 0.74
N GLU A 100 -34.81 -13.43 0.91
CA GLU A 100 -33.70 -12.51 0.69
C GLU A 100 -32.51 -12.81 1.63
N ILE A 101 -32.76 -13.04 2.92
CA ILE A 101 -31.73 -13.43 3.90
C ILE A 101 -31.05 -14.74 3.50
N ARG A 102 -31.81 -15.73 3.01
CA ARG A 102 -31.23 -17.00 2.52
C ARG A 102 -30.31 -16.77 1.34
N LYS A 103 -30.78 -16.02 0.33
CA LYS A 103 -29.98 -15.68 -0.84
C LYS A 103 -28.68 -14.96 -0.48
N LEU A 104 -28.75 -13.95 0.40
CA LEU A 104 -27.56 -13.21 0.85
C LEU A 104 -26.58 -14.10 1.65
N ARG A 105 -27.08 -15.06 2.43
CA ARG A 105 -26.24 -16.04 3.13
C ARG A 105 -25.53 -16.98 2.16
N ASP A 106 -26.22 -17.42 1.11
CA ASP A 106 -25.63 -18.29 0.07
C ASP A 106 -24.55 -17.53 -0.74
N GLU A 107 -24.80 -16.27 -1.10
CA GLU A 107 -23.80 -15.40 -1.75
C GLU A 107 -22.58 -15.15 -0.85
N LEU A 108 -22.80 -14.92 0.45
CA LEU A 108 -21.72 -14.75 1.42
C LEU A 108 -20.88 -16.03 1.58
N ASP A 109 -21.51 -17.20 1.58
CA ASP A 109 -20.80 -18.47 1.67
C ASP A 109 -19.99 -18.74 0.41
N LEU A 110 -20.55 -18.51 -0.79
CA LEU A 110 -19.82 -18.61 -2.06
C LEU A 110 -18.60 -17.65 -2.10
N ALA A 111 -18.78 -16.39 -1.71
CA ALA A 111 -17.69 -15.43 -1.64
C ALA A 111 -16.63 -15.84 -0.61
N SER A 112 -17.05 -16.35 0.55
CA SER A 112 -16.14 -16.85 1.60
C SER A 112 -15.36 -18.08 1.12
N GLN A 113 -15.99 -18.98 0.37
CA GLN A 113 -15.32 -20.13 -0.25
C GLN A 113 -14.30 -19.68 -1.30
N GLN A 114 -14.64 -18.71 -2.16
CA GLN A 114 -13.68 -18.13 -3.11
C GLN A 114 -12.48 -17.48 -2.41
N ILE A 115 -12.72 -16.72 -1.33
CA ILE A 115 -11.64 -16.14 -0.53
C ILE A 115 -10.75 -17.25 0.05
N ARG A 116 -11.32 -18.34 0.57
CA ARG A 116 -10.53 -19.46 1.10
C ARG A 116 -9.72 -20.17 0.02
N LEU A 117 -10.28 -20.36 -1.18
CA LEU A 117 -9.57 -20.95 -2.31
C LEU A 117 -8.39 -20.07 -2.74
N LEU A 118 -8.63 -18.77 -2.92
CA LEU A 118 -7.59 -17.80 -3.26
C LEU A 118 -6.53 -17.70 -2.15
N GLN A 119 -6.93 -17.72 -0.88
CA GLN A 119 -6.00 -17.75 0.26
C GLN A 119 -5.17 -19.04 0.27
N SER A 120 -5.78 -20.19 -0.03
CA SER A 120 -5.07 -21.47 -0.16
C SER A 120 -4.09 -21.46 -1.32
N GLU A 121 -4.46 -20.88 -2.46
CA GLU A 121 -3.59 -20.71 -3.63
C GLU A 121 -2.43 -19.76 -3.33
N ILE A 122 -2.70 -18.63 -2.65
CA ILE A 122 -1.67 -17.70 -2.18
C ILE A 122 -0.74 -18.38 -1.18
N LEU A 123 -1.25 -19.13 -0.21
CA LEU A 123 -0.46 -19.86 0.78
C LEU A 123 0.35 -20.99 0.14
N ALA A 124 -0.21 -21.71 -0.84
CA ALA A 124 0.50 -22.71 -1.63
C ALA A 124 1.60 -22.05 -2.50
N SER A 125 1.38 -20.84 -3.02
CA SER A 125 2.40 -20.07 -3.74
C SER A 125 3.49 -19.50 -2.82
N LYS A 126 3.19 -19.31 -1.53
CA LYS A 126 4.11 -18.79 -0.51
C LYS A 126 4.99 -19.87 0.13
N GLY A 127 4.78 -21.15 -0.18
CA GLY A 127 5.62 -22.25 0.26
C GLY A 127 7.02 -22.11 -0.36
N ASP A 128 8.00 -21.81 0.48
CA ASP A 128 9.44 -21.68 0.18
C ASP A 128 9.90 -20.38 -0.52
N ASN A 129 9.52 -19.21 -0.02
CA ASN A 129 10.14 -17.94 -0.46
C ASN A 129 11.56 -17.75 0.10
N TYR A 130 12.50 -18.59 -0.35
CA TYR A 130 13.93 -18.29 -0.24
C TYR A 130 14.33 -17.14 -1.16
N LEU A 131 13.56 -16.85 -2.22
CA LEU A 131 13.77 -15.70 -3.12
C LEU A 131 13.10 -14.44 -2.57
N THR A 132 13.83 -13.33 -2.60
CA THR A 132 13.28 -12.00 -2.35
C THR A 132 13.13 -11.30 -3.70
N THR A 133 11.89 -11.23 -4.19
CA THR A 133 11.55 -10.46 -5.39
C THR A 133 11.66 -8.97 -5.10
N ARG A 134 12.29 -8.22 -5.99
CA ARG A 134 12.45 -6.76 -5.94
C ARG A 134 12.00 -6.18 -7.28
N ASP A 135 11.27 -5.08 -7.21
CA ASP A 135 10.72 -4.36 -8.36
C ASP A 135 11.73 -3.38 -8.97
N GLU A 136 11.33 -2.76 -10.07
CA GLU A 136 12.12 -1.78 -10.81
C GLU A 136 12.46 -0.55 -9.96
N ASP A 137 11.49 -0.05 -9.19
CA ASP A 137 11.66 1.14 -8.33
C ASP A 137 12.74 0.92 -7.26
N TYR A 138 12.79 -0.28 -6.69
CA TYR A 138 13.85 -0.67 -5.77
C TYR A 138 15.23 -0.60 -6.43
N PHE A 139 15.35 -1.15 -7.66
CA PHE A 139 16.63 -1.19 -8.37
C PHE A 139 17.03 0.18 -8.91
N ASP A 140 16.11 1.00 -9.39
CA ASP A 140 16.39 2.40 -9.74
C ASP A 140 16.92 3.17 -8.53
N THR A 141 16.21 3.12 -7.41
CA THR A 141 16.64 3.76 -6.15
C THR A 141 18.02 3.27 -5.71
N SER A 142 18.31 1.98 -5.85
CA SER A 142 19.60 1.39 -5.48
C SER A 142 20.73 1.79 -6.43
N CYS A 143 20.44 1.88 -7.73
CA CYS A 143 21.37 2.40 -8.74
C CYS A 143 21.68 3.88 -8.48
N GLN A 144 20.67 4.69 -8.19
CA GLN A 144 20.83 6.10 -7.84
C GLN A 144 21.68 6.26 -6.57
N LYS A 145 21.44 5.45 -5.52
CA LYS A 145 22.28 5.43 -4.32
C LYS A 145 23.73 5.11 -4.65
N LEU A 146 23.99 4.09 -5.47
CA LEU A 146 25.34 3.75 -5.90
C LEU A 146 26.00 4.92 -6.65
N CYS A 147 25.29 5.51 -7.62
CA CYS A 147 25.74 6.67 -8.38
C CYS A 147 26.10 7.86 -7.48
N GLN A 148 25.29 8.16 -6.47
CA GLN A 148 25.57 9.21 -5.48
C GLN A 148 26.77 8.87 -4.60
N HIS A 149 26.89 7.63 -4.12
CA HIS A 149 28.01 7.18 -3.30
C HIS A 149 29.35 7.26 -4.04
N VAL A 150 29.39 6.85 -5.32
CA VAL A 150 30.57 7.00 -6.18
C VAL A 150 30.91 8.48 -6.36
N GLN A 151 29.92 9.33 -6.68
CA GLN A 151 30.13 10.77 -6.87
C GLN A 151 30.72 11.42 -5.60
N GLN A 152 30.15 11.13 -4.43
CA GLN A 152 30.64 11.68 -3.16
C GLN A 152 32.04 11.19 -2.82
N TRP A 153 32.34 9.93 -3.12
CA TRP A 153 33.68 9.38 -2.92
C TRP A 153 34.71 10.07 -3.84
N VAL A 154 34.41 10.19 -5.13
CA VAL A 154 35.28 10.88 -6.11
C VAL A 154 35.49 12.34 -5.74
N LEU A 155 34.44 13.03 -5.29
CA LEU A 155 34.53 14.41 -4.79
C LEU A 155 35.53 14.51 -3.64
N ARG A 156 35.44 13.61 -2.64
CA ARG A 156 36.36 13.60 -1.48
C ARG A 156 37.78 13.27 -1.91
N PHE A 157 37.97 12.24 -2.73
CA PHE A 157 39.26 11.86 -3.29
C PHE A 157 39.94 13.05 -3.97
N SER A 158 39.24 13.70 -4.90
CA SER A 158 39.73 14.86 -5.64
C SER A 158 40.04 16.05 -4.72
N LYS A 159 39.21 16.28 -3.70
CA LYS A 159 39.36 17.39 -2.74
C LYS A 159 40.56 17.22 -1.80
N TYR A 160 40.88 15.99 -1.40
CA TYR A 160 42.06 15.73 -0.56
C TYR A 160 43.39 16.08 -1.26
N SER A 161 43.39 16.11 -2.59
CA SER A 161 44.51 16.52 -3.44
C SER A 161 44.18 17.76 -4.27
N ASP A 162 43.39 18.70 -3.74
CA ASP A 162 42.95 19.89 -4.50
C ASP A 162 44.11 20.79 -4.95
N ASN A 163 45.20 20.82 -4.17
CA ASN A 163 46.40 21.60 -4.47
C ASN A 163 47.37 20.89 -5.43
N ARG A 164 47.07 19.65 -5.84
CA ARG A 164 47.91 18.88 -6.78
C ARG A 164 47.27 18.86 -8.16
N MET A 165 48.09 19.04 -9.19
CA MET A 165 47.70 18.80 -10.57
C MET A 165 47.67 17.30 -10.84
N CYS A 166 46.73 16.86 -11.67
CA CYS A 166 46.73 15.50 -12.20
C CYS A 166 47.94 15.32 -13.12
N ARG A 167 48.51 14.11 -13.14
CA ARG A 167 49.51 13.74 -14.15
C ARG A 167 48.85 13.72 -15.52
N LEU A 168 49.60 14.12 -16.54
CA LEU A 168 49.16 14.01 -17.93
C LEU A 168 49.09 12.55 -18.33
N THR A 169 48.21 12.25 -19.28
CA THR A 169 48.02 10.89 -19.80
C THR A 169 49.31 10.37 -20.44
N SER A 170 50.10 11.26 -21.06
CA SER A 170 51.43 10.95 -21.62
C SER A 170 52.50 10.59 -20.59
N ASP A 171 52.33 11.00 -19.33
CA ASP A 171 53.31 10.78 -18.26
C ASP A 171 53.06 9.48 -17.50
N LEU A 172 52.00 8.76 -17.86
CA LEU A 172 51.63 7.49 -17.25
C LEU A 172 52.46 6.36 -17.84
N THR A 173 53.03 5.54 -16.97
CA THR A 173 53.82 4.36 -17.38
C THR A 173 52.94 3.17 -17.80
N ASP A 174 51.64 3.20 -17.50
CA ASP A 174 50.71 2.11 -17.76
C ASP A 174 49.70 2.49 -18.85
N ASP A 175 49.90 1.93 -20.05
CA ASP A 175 49.06 2.13 -21.22
C ASP A 175 47.58 1.75 -20.97
N ARG A 176 47.31 0.86 -20.01
CA ARG A 176 45.93 0.48 -19.66
C ARG A 176 45.18 1.59 -18.95
N ILE A 177 45.89 2.40 -18.15
CA ILE A 177 45.30 3.57 -17.48
C ILE A 177 45.02 4.65 -18.52
N ALA A 178 45.98 4.89 -19.44
CA ALA A 178 45.80 5.82 -20.55
C ALA A 178 44.58 5.44 -21.41
N ALA A 179 44.48 4.18 -21.85
CA ALA A 179 43.35 3.70 -22.64
C ALA A 179 41.99 3.86 -21.91
N ARG A 180 41.95 3.70 -20.59
CA ARG A 180 40.71 3.93 -19.80
C ARG A 180 40.31 5.39 -19.76
N LEU A 181 41.27 6.31 -19.72
CA LEU A 181 41.00 7.75 -19.75
C LEU A 181 40.48 8.18 -21.12
N ASP A 182 41.12 7.70 -22.19
CA ASP A 182 40.69 8.00 -23.56
C ASP A 182 39.28 7.44 -23.83
N ASN A 183 39.01 6.21 -23.40
CA ASN A 183 37.69 5.59 -23.56
C ASN A 183 36.59 6.25 -22.71
N ALA A 184 36.94 7.06 -21.71
CA ALA A 184 35.96 7.79 -20.91
C ALA A 184 35.36 9.00 -21.65
N ILE A 185 36.02 9.48 -22.71
CA ILE A 185 35.64 10.68 -23.46
C ILE A 185 35.05 10.31 -24.83
N LEU A 186 33.77 10.61 -25.04
CA LEU A 186 33.00 10.23 -26.22
C LEU A 186 32.96 11.28 -27.33
N ASP A 187 33.26 12.54 -27.00
CA ASP A 187 33.21 13.67 -27.95
C ASP A 187 34.55 13.90 -28.67
N GLY A 188 35.56 13.07 -28.40
CA GLY A 188 36.92 13.20 -28.94
C GLY A 188 37.70 14.37 -28.35
N SER A 189 37.22 14.97 -27.25
CA SER A 189 37.97 16.04 -26.59
C SER A 189 39.17 15.51 -25.82
N ASP A 190 40.18 16.36 -25.70
CA ASP A 190 41.40 16.07 -24.95
C ASP A 190 41.10 15.89 -23.45
N VAL A 191 41.37 14.68 -22.94
CA VAL A 191 41.14 14.28 -21.55
C VAL A 191 42.03 15.05 -20.57
N ASP A 192 43.24 15.43 -20.97
CA ASP A 192 44.19 16.14 -20.10
C ASP A 192 43.69 17.54 -19.74
N LYS A 193 42.93 18.19 -20.64
CA LYS A 193 42.25 19.46 -20.34
C LYS A 193 41.21 19.32 -19.22
N LEU A 194 40.55 18.17 -19.14
CA LEU A 194 39.57 17.88 -18.08
C LEU A 194 40.28 17.55 -16.77
N LEU A 195 41.34 16.75 -16.83
CA LEU A 195 42.16 16.37 -15.68
C LEU A 195 42.86 17.58 -15.03
N GLY A 196 43.27 18.56 -15.84
CA GLY A 196 43.86 19.82 -15.36
C GLY A 196 42.86 20.73 -14.62
N ASP A 197 41.56 20.58 -14.85
CA ASP A 197 40.50 21.35 -14.19
C ASP A 197 40.05 20.64 -12.90
N ARG A 198 40.14 21.34 -11.76
CA ARG A 198 39.86 20.77 -10.43
C ARG A 198 38.41 20.28 -10.24
N ILE A 199 37.48 20.84 -10.99
CA ILE A 199 36.06 20.48 -10.95
C ILE A 199 35.81 19.38 -11.98
N ARG A 200 36.21 19.59 -13.24
CA ARG A 200 35.88 18.67 -14.36
C ARG A 200 36.63 17.34 -14.29
N ARG A 201 37.79 17.27 -13.64
CA ARG A 201 38.49 16.00 -13.40
C ARG A 201 37.65 14.99 -12.61
N ARG A 202 36.70 15.47 -11.81
CA ARG A 202 35.79 14.62 -11.03
C ARG A 202 34.86 13.82 -11.93
N ASP A 203 34.45 14.39 -13.07
CA ASP A 203 33.60 13.70 -14.04
C ASP A 203 34.37 12.55 -14.72
N VAL A 204 35.64 12.79 -15.06
CA VAL A 204 36.54 11.76 -15.60
C VAL A 204 36.78 10.64 -14.58
N PHE A 205 37.11 10.99 -13.34
CA PHE A 205 37.29 10.01 -12.26
C PHE A 205 36.01 9.21 -11.99
N MET A 206 34.85 9.85 -12.02
CA MET A 206 33.57 9.16 -11.86
C MET A 206 33.33 8.15 -12.98
N SER A 207 33.55 8.54 -14.23
CA SER A 207 33.44 7.65 -15.40
C SER A 207 34.38 6.45 -15.30
N VAL A 208 35.66 6.68 -14.98
CA VAL A 208 36.66 5.62 -14.82
C VAL A 208 36.29 4.67 -13.67
N VAL A 209 35.96 5.20 -12.49
CA VAL A 209 35.57 4.39 -11.32
C VAL A 209 34.34 3.55 -11.64
N MET A 210 33.31 4.14 -12.22
CA MET A 210 32.08 3.43 -12.52
C MET A 210 32.28 2.38 -13.62
N THR A 211 33.12 2.65 -14.62
CA THR A 211 33.53 1.68 -15.63
C THR A 211 34.27 0.49 -14.99
N MET A 212 35.17 0.73 -14.05
CA MET A 212 35.88 -0.33 -13.31
C MET A 212 34.92 -1.12 -12.41
N ILE A 213 33.96 -0.46 -11.74
CA ILE A 213 32.91 -1.13 -10.96
C ILE A 213 32.09 -2.04 -11.88
N TRP A 214 31.67 -1.55 -13.04
CA TRP A 214 30.98 -2.37 -14.03
C TRP A 214 31.83 -3.58 -14.45
N GLU A 215 33.06 -3.34 -14.91
CA GLU A 215 33.99 -4.35 -15.43
C GLU A 215 34.26 -5.45 -14.40
N TYR A 216 34.56 -5.08 -13.15
CA TYR A 216 34.99 -6.02 -12.13
C TYR A 216 33.84 -6.65 -11.32
N VAL A 217 32.73 -5.92 -11.16
CA VAL A 217 31.58 -6.34 -10.33
C VAL A 217 30.41 -6.82 -11.20
N PHE A 218 29.84 -5.96 -12.04
CA PHE A 218 28.58 -6.23 -12.74
C PHE A 218 28.70 -7.19 -13.94
N THR A 219 29.88 -7.36 -14.54
CA THR A 219 30.09 -8.38 -15.59
C THR A 219 30.12 -9.82 -15.05
N ARG A 220 30.25 -10.00 -13.72
CA ARG A 220 30.39 -11.31 -13.11
C ARG A 220 29.02 -12.02 -13.06
N TYR A 221 29.04 -13.34 -13.27
CA TYR A 221 27.82 -14.16 -13.13
C TYR A 221 27.27 -14.10 -11.70
N LEU A 222 28.19 -14.21 -10.74
CA LEU A 222 28.01 -13.90 -9.33
C LEU A 222 29.38 -13.40 -8.84
N PHE A 223 29.44 -12.17 -8.32
CA PHE A 223 30.68 -11.61 -7.78
C PHE A 223 31.12 -12.36 -6.51
N GLY A 224 32.42 -12.62 -6.33
CA GLY A 224 32.92 -13.46 -5.23
C GLY A 224 32.98 -14.97 -5.56
N MET A 225 32.58 -15.36 -6.77
CA MET A 225 32.67 -16.73 -7.26
C MET A 225 33.93 -16.92 -8.09
N ASP A 226 34.62 -18.05 -7.86
CA ASP A 226 35.78 -18.44 -8.64
C ASP A 226 35.45 -18.65 -10.13
N ARG A 227 36.49 -18.65 -10.97
CA ARG A 227 36.34 -18.73 -12.42
C ARG A 227 35.74 -20.06 -12.88
N GLU A 228 36.07 -21.17 -12.23
CA GLU A 228 35.65 -22.51 -12.63
C GLU A 228 34.17 -22.74 -12.33
N GLN A 229 33.73 -22.42 -11.10
CA GLN A 229 32.33 -22.44 -10.68
C GLN A 229 31.47 -21.57 -11.60
N ARG A 230 31.96 -20.36 -11.92
CA ARG A 230 31.28 -19.44 -12.84
C ARG A 230 31.09 -20.07 -14.23
N GLN A 231 32.12 -20.69 -14.78
CA GLN A 231 32.06 -21.33 -16.10
C GLN A 231 31.09 -22.52 -16.09
N LYS A 232 31.11 -23.33 -15.03
CA LYS A 232 30.16 -24.45 -14.85
C LYS A 232 28.71 -23.98 -14.82
N LEU A 233 28.40 -22.94 -14.04
CA LEU A 233 27.04 -22.39 -13.97
C LEU A 233 26.59 -21.78 -15.30
N LYS A 234 27.44 -20.98 -15.96
CA LYS A 234 27.13 -20.43 -17.28
C LYS A 234 26.89 -21.52 -18.33
N SER A 235 27.70 -22.58 -18.32
CA SER A 235 27.51 -23.71 -19.22
C SER A 235 26.22 -24.47 -18.93
N LEU A 236 25.90 -24.68 -17.66
CA LEU A 236 24.68 -25.36 -17.25
C LEU A 236 23.43 -24.55 -17.62
N GLU A 237 23.45 -23.24 -17.37
CA GLU A 237 22.38 -22.32 -17.79
C GLU A 237 22.13 -22.43 -19.28
N LYS A 238 23.19 -22.35 -20.11
CA LYS A 238 23.07 -22.50 -21.56
C LYS A 238 22.41 -23.81 -21.96
N ILE A 239 22.84 -24.94 -21.38
CA ILE A 239 22.26 -26.26 -21.67
C ILE A 239 20.78 -26.29 -21.25
N LEU A 240 20.43 -25.71 -20.10
CA LEU A 240 19.05 -25.65 -19.63
C LEU A 240 18.18 -24.76 -20.53
N SER A 241 18.71 -23.65 -21.06
CA SER A 241 18.01 -22.77 -22.00
C SER A 241 17.74 -23.43 -23.36
N GLU A 242 18.51 -24.44 -23.76
CA GLU A 242 18.29 -25.17 -25.03
C GLU A 242 17.08 -26.12 -24.96
N VAL A 243 16.68 -26.57 -23.77
CA VAL A 243 15.64 -27.62 -23.59
C VAL A 243 14.47 -27.22 -22.68
N GLY A 244 14.71 -26.30 -21.74
CA GLY A 244 13.77 -25.94 -20.68
C GLY A 244 12.95 -24.69 -21.01
N PRO A 245 11.73 -24.58 -20.47
CA PRO A 245 10.96 -23.35 -20.61
C PRO A 245 11.68 -22.18 -19.90
N PRO A 246 11.67 -20.95 -20.46
CA PRO A 246 12.41 -19.80 -19.93
C PRO A 246 12.18 -19.58 -18.43
N ARG A 247 10.92 -19.64 -17.99
CA ARG A 247 10.52 -19.54 -16.59
C ARG A 247 11.23 -20.52 -15.66
N ALA A 248 11.39 -21.77 -16.07
CA ALA A 248 12.06 -22.78 -15.25
C ALA A 248 13.56 -22.50 -15.14
N VAL A 249 14.20 -22.04 -16.21
CA VAL A 249 15.61 -21.67 -16.23
C VAL A 249 15.87 -20.43 -15.39
N ALA A 250 15.03 -19.41 -15.52
CA ALA A 250 15.08 -18.19 -14.71
C ALA A 250 14.88 -18.48 -13.21
N GLN A 251 13.90 -19.32 -12.87
CA GLN A 251 13.70 -19.80 -11.51
C GLN A 251 14.93 -20.54 -11.00
N TRP A 252 15.48 -21.49 -11.78
CA TRP A 252 16.67 -22.24 -11.41
C TRP A 252 17.87 -21.31 -11.15
N ARG A 253 18.12 -20.31 -12.02
CA ARG A 253 19.18 -19.32 -11.84
C ARG A 253 18.98 -18.55 -10.53
N ALA A 254 17.81 -17.96 -10.35
CA ALA A 254 17.47 -17.17 -9.17
C ALA A 254 17.65 -17.98 -7.87
N THR A 255 17.10 -19.19 -7.82
CA THR A 255 17.23 -20.12 -6.69
C THR A 255 18.70 -20.45 -6.41
N THR A 256 19.42 -20.90 -7.42
CA THR A 256 20.81 -21.35 -7.28
C THR A 256 21.72 -20.22 -6.79
N LEU A 257 21.61 -19.04 -7.39
CA LEU A 257 22.43 -17.88 -7.02
C LEU A 257 22.10 -17.35 -5.62
N THR A 258 20.82 -17.36 -5.24
CA THR A 258 20.39 -16.99 -3.89
C THR A 258 20.96 -17.95 -2.83
N LEU A 259 20.94 -19.26 -3.08
CA LEU A 259 21.48 -20.24 -2.15
C LEU A 259 23.00 -20.17 -2.05
N LEU A 260 23.70 -20.01 -3.18
CA LEU A 260 25.15 -19.90 -3.22
C LEU A 260 25.65 -18.64 -2.48
N SER A 261 24.95 -17.51 -2.64
CA SER A 261 25.34 -16.24 -2.01
C SER A 261 25.22 -16.25 -0.48
N ARG A 262 24.41 -17.14 0.10
CA ARG A 262 24.23 -17.31 1.55
C ARG A 262 25.31 -18.15 2.22
N ARG A 263 26.21 -18.79 1.47
CA ARG A 263 27.26 -19.65 2.03
C ARG A 263 28.30 -18.80 2.80
N PRO A 264 28.69 -19.17 4.04
CA PRO A 264 29.71 -18.42 4.79
C PRO A 264 31.05 -18.30 4.06
N ALA A 265 31.51 -19.38 3.42
CA ALA A 265 32.75 -19.37 2.63
C ALA A 265 32.70 -18.38 1.45
N PHE A 266 31.51 -18.22 0.85
CA PHE A 266 31.30 -17.24 -0.23
C PHE A 266 31.41 -15.81 0.30
N ALA A 267 30.87 -15.52 1.50
CA ALA A 267 31.01 -14.20 2.11
C ALA A 267 32.48 -13.81 2.34
N THR A 268 33.33 -14.76 2.78
CA THR A 268 34.77 -14.53 2.93
C THR A 268 35.43 -14.23 1.58
N GLN A 269 35.19 -15.06 0.56
CA GLN A 269 35.77 -14.84 -0.77
C GLN A 269 35.31 -13.51 -1.38
N ARG A 270 34.03 -13.19 -1.27
CA ARG A 270 33.45 -11.92 -1.71
C ARG A 270 34.15 -10.73 -1.06
N ASN A 271 34.46 -10.78 0.23
CA ASN A 271 35.17 -9.70 0.91
C ASN A 271 36.61 -9.54 0.40
N LEU A 272 37.32 -10.65 0.13
CA LEU A 272 38.66 -10.63 -0.46
C LEU A 272 38.65 -10.04 -1.88
N ASP A 273 37.70 -10.47 -2.71
CA ASP A 273 37.54 -9.94 -4.08
C ASP A 273 37.15 -8.46 -4.05
N THR A 274 36.30 -8.05 -3.10
CA THR A 274 35.94 -6.64 -2.90
C THR A 274 37.18 -5.80 -2.54
N GLU A 275 38.05 -6.33 -1.68
CA GLU A 275 39.31 -5.67 -1.32
C GLU A 275 40.23 -5.53 -2.54
N ALA A 276 40.38 -6.59 -3.35
CA ALA A 276 41.20 -6.54 -4.55
C ALA A 276 40.70 -5.47 -5.54
N VAL A 277 39.39 -5.37 -5.76
CA VAL A 277 38.79 -4.33 -6.61
C VAL A 277 39.00 -2.93 -6.01
N ALA A 278 38.89 -2.77 -4.70
CA ALA A 278 39.13 -1.49 -4.02
C ALA A 278 40.57 -1.01 -4.23
N GLN A 279 41.54 -1.91 -4.07
CA GLN A 279 42.96 -1.60 -4.27
C GLN A 279 43.25 -1.26 -5.73
N GLU A 280 42.67 -1.99 -6.68
CA GLU A 280 42.86 -1.72 -8.11
C GLU A 280 42.33 -0.34 -8.51
N ILE A 281 41.08 -0.01 -8.14
CA ILE A 281 40.48 1.31 -8.41
C ILE A 281 41.29 2.43 -7.75
N PHE A 282 41.70 2.23 -6.50
CA PHE A 282 42.50 3.20 -5.77
C PHE A 282 43.88 3.40 -6.39
N SER A 283 44.53 2.33 -6.84
CA SER A 283 45.83 2.36 -7.54
C SER A 283 45.73 3.16 -8.83
N VAL A 284 44.73 2.90 -9.67
CA VAL A 284 44.50 3.61 -10.93
C VAL A 284 44.33 5.11 -10.69
N LEU A 285 43.48 5.51 -9.75
CA LEU A 285 43.29 6.93 -9.46
C LEU A 285 44.50 7.58 -8.77
N SER A 286 45.21 6.85 -7.93
CA SER A 286 46.43 7.34 -7.26
C SER A 286 47.59 7.52 -8.25
N ALA A 287 47.63 6.74 -9.33
CA ALA A 287 48.58 6.97 -10.43
C ALA A 287 48.35 8.34 -11.10
N LEU A 288 47.10 8.80 -11.17
CA LEU A 288 46.72 10.09 -11.77
C LEU A 288 46.86 11.25 -10.80
N LEU A 289 46.37 11.08 -9.58
CA LEU A 289 46.34 12.11 -8.55
C LEU A 289 46.69 11.47 -7.20
N PRO A 290 48.00 11.34 -6.88
CA PRO A 290 48.42 10.74 -5.62
C PRO A 290 47.78 11.47 -4.43
N PRO A 291 47.06 10.76 -3.53
CA PRO A 291 46.54 11.34 -2.29
C PRO A 291 47.66 11.67 -1.28
N PRO A 292 47.36 12.43 -0.20
CA PRO A 292 48.24 12.54 0.95
C PRO A 292 48.31 11.22 1.73
N ALA A 293 49.52 10.75 2.04
CA ALA A 293 49.76 9.44 2.67
C ALA A 293 48.95 9.22 3.97
N GLN A 294 48.74 10.27 4.77
CA GLN A 294 47.97 10.15 6.01
C GLN A 294 46.47 9.87 5.79
N LEU A 295 45.93 10.21 4.61
CA LEU A 295 44.52 10.07 4.28
C LEU A 295 44.20 8.83 3.46
N GLU A 296 45.21 8.15 2.90
CA GLU A 296 45.02 6.93 2.09
C GLU A 296 44.17 5.87 2.79
N PRO A 297 44.41 5.51 4.08
CA PRO A 297 43.62 4.47 4.74
C PRO A 297 42.15 4.86 4.87
N GLN A 298 41.86 6.15 5.08
CA GLN A 298 40.51 6.67 5.19
C GLN A 298 39.78 6.65 3.83
N ILE A 299 40.48 7.06 2.77
CA ILE A 299 39.95 7.06 1.40
C ILE A 299 39.63 5.63 0.96
N LEU A 300 40.58 4.70 1.14
CA LEU A 300 40.37 3.27 0.84
C LEU A 300 39.21 2.69 1.65
N SER A 301 39.14 2.98 2.95
CA SER A 301 38.01 2.53 3.80
C SER A 301 36.67 3.03 3.26
N SER A 302 36.58 4.29 2.84
CA SER A 302 35.36 4.81 2.24
C SER A 302 35.04 4.19 0.87
N LEU A 303 36.05 3.84 0.05
CA LEU A 303 35.85 3.14 -1.22
C LEU A 303 35.28 1.74 -1.02
N ARG A 304 35.75 1.01 0.01
CA ARG A 304 35.21 -0.31 0.38
C ARG A 304 33.72 -0.25 0.67
N ASN A 305 33.22 0.83 1.27
CA ASN A 305 31.79 1.00 1.52
C ASN A 305 30.99 1.22 0.24
N VAL A 306 31.54 1.97 -0.73
CA VAL A 306 30.93 2.13 -2.06
C VAL A 306 30.88 0.79 -2.79
N LEU A 307 31.97 0.03 -2.77
CA LEU A 307 32.04 -1.27 -3.42
C LEU A 307 31.14 -2.31 -2.77
N ARG A 308 30.96 -2.27 -1.44
CA ARG A 308 30.01 -3.13 -0.76
C ARG A 308 28.59 -2.93 -1.30
N LEU A 309 28.18 -1.68 -1.48
CA LEU A 309 26.88 -1.34 -2.07
C LEU A 309 26.76 -1.86 -3.51
N ALA A 310 27.81 -1.67 -4.33
CA ALA A 310 27.83 -2.18 -5.71
C ALA A 310 27.74 -3.71 -5.78
N VAL A 311 28.47 -4.41 -4.90
CA VAL A 311 28.49 -5.87 -4.83
C VAL A 311 27.14 -6.41 -4.38
N GLU A 312 26.55 -5.85 -3.32
CA GLU A 312 25.22 -6.21 -2.84
C GLU A 312 24.17 -6.02 -3.94
N LEU A 313 24.16 -4.86 -4.59
CA LEU A 313 23.28 -4.58 -5.72
C LEU A 313 23.45 -5.59 -6.85
N SER A 314 24.70 -5.92 -7.23
CA SER A 314 24.95 -6.92 -8.28
C SER A 314 24.39 -8.30 -7.90
N ILE A 315 24.52 -8.73 -6.64
CA ILE A 315 24.02 -10.03 -6.19
C ILE A 315 22.48 -10.03 -6.20
N GLU A 316 21.85 -8.95 -5.73
CA GLU A 316 20.40 -8.83 -5.71
C GLU A 316 19.82 -8.84 -7.13
N MET A 317 20.41 -8.09 -8.07
CA MET A 317 20.03 -8.08 -9.50
C MET A 317 20.15 -9.47 -10.12
N ARG A 318 21.28 -10.16 -9.90
CA ARG A 318 21.54 -11.49 -10.46
C ARG A 318 20.67 -12.59 -9.84
N SER A 319 20.08 -12.35 -8.68
CA SER A 319 19.22 -13.30 -7.96
C SER A 319 17.74 -13.13 -8.26
N GLN A 320 17.34 -12.15 -9.09
CA GLN A 320 15.97 -12.02 -9.58
C GLN A 320 15.69 -13.02 -10.71
N LYS A 321 14.40 -13.36 -10.91
CA LYS A 321 13.98 -14.18 -12.05
C LYS A 321 14.09 -13.40 -13.36
N ALA A 322 13.62 -12.15 -13.36
CA ALA A 322 13.94 -11.20 -14.43
C ALA A 322 15.46 -10.96 -14.52
N GLU A 323 15.94 -10.62 -15.71
CA GLU A 323 17.34 -10.32 -15.94
C GLU A 323 17.59 -8.82 -15.84
N TYR A 324 18.16 -8.40 -14.72
CA TYR A 324 18.63 -7.04 -14.54
C TYR A 324 20.09 -6.92 -15.02
N ILE A 325 20.32 -6.06 -16.01
CA ILE A 325 21.61 -5.94 -16.70
C ILE A 325 22.07 -4.49 -16.66
N MET A 326 23.26 -4.27 -16.11
CA MET A 326 23.99 -3.01 -16.29
C MET A 326 24.82 -3.11 -17.58
N LEU A 327 24.44 -2.32 -18.57
CA LEU A 327 25.08 -2.34 -19.88
C LEU A 327 26.50 -1.78 -19.82
N PRO A 328 27.41 -2.22 -20.72
CA PRO A 328 28.71 -1.59 -20.86
C PRO A 328 28.56 -0.08 -21.06
N PRO A 329 29.39 0.74 -20.39
CA PRO A 329 29.50 2.15 -20.73
C PRO A 329 29.81 2.30 -22.22
N LEU A 330 29.18 3.28 -22.87
CA LEU A 330 29.49 3.62 -24.24
C LEU A 330 30.97 4.01 -24.35
N GLN A 331 31.61 3.62 -25.46
CA GLN A 331 33.00 3.92 -25.75
C GLN A 331 33.10 4.69 -27.08
N PRO A 332 34.12 5.54 -27.25
CA PRO A 332 34.37 6.20 -28.52
C PRO A 332 34.89 5.18 -29.54
N GLU A 333 34.51 5.38 -30.81
CA GLU A 333 35.02 4.58 -31.93
C GLU A 333 36.02 5.43 -32.71
N TYR A 334 37.26 4.98 -32.84
CA TYR A 334 38.33 5.66 -33.57
C TYR A 334 38.71 4.89 -34.85
N ASP A 335 39.07 5.62 -35.90
CA ASP A 335 39.53 5.04 -37.16
C ASP A 335 41.02 4.68 -37.08
N THR A 336 41.59 4.16 -38.17
CA THR A 336 43.01 3.80 -38.24
C THR A 336 43.98 4.99 -38.11
N HIS A 337 43.49 6.22 -38.23
CA HIS A 337 44.27 7.46 -38.11
C HIS A 337 44.12 8.09 -36.72
N GLY A 338 43.29 7.54 -35.84
CA GLY A 338 43.01 8.07 -34.51
C GLY A 338 41.91 9.13 -34.48
N ASP A 339 41.16 9.31 -35.57
CA ASP A 339 40.05 10.24 -35.66
C ASP A 339 38.75 9.58 -35.21
N LEU A 340 37.87 10.34 -34.53
CA LEU A 340 36.59 9.83 -34.04
C LEU A 340 35.66 9.49 -35.22
N VAL A 341 35.31 8.21 -35.36
CA VAL A 341 34.47 7.66 -36.43
C VAL A 341 33.04 8.19 -36.34
N ARG A 342 32.46 8.18 -35.14
CA ARG A 342 31.08 8.58 -34.92
C ARG A 342 30.90 9.25 -33.56
N LYS A 343 30.14 10.34 -33.56
CA LYS A 343 29.67 10.97 -32.33
C LYS A 343 28.47 10.23 -31.75
N VAL A 344 28.49 10.01 -30.45
CA VAL A 344 27.35 9.49 -29.69
C VAL A 344 26.39 10.65 -29.43
N HIS A 345 25.16 10.55 -29.93
CA HIS A 345 24.12 11.56 -29.70
C HIS A 345 23.27 11.19 -28.49
N PHE A 346 22.79 12.21 -27.79
CA PHE A 346 21.92 12.07 -26.63
C PHE A 346 20.57 11.47 -27.04
N ASN A 347 20.11 10.48 -26.28
CA ASN A 347 18.81 9.82 -26.46
C ASN A 347 18.00 9.94 -25.16
N ALA A 348 16.86 10.63 -25.20
CA ALA A 348 16.11 10.96 -23.99
C ALA A 348 15.43 9.74 -23.34
N ALA A 349 15.20 8.67 -24.09
CA ALA A 349 14.65 7.43 -23.57
C ALA A 349 15.68 6.58 -22.80
N LEU A 350 16.97 6.71 -23.14
CA LEU A 350 18.05 5.88 -22.58
C LEU A 350 19.00 6.63 -21.65
N MET A 351 19.01 7.96 -21.72
CA MET A 351 20.00 8.81 -21.07
C MET A 351 19.36 9.96 -20.29
N ASN A 352 20.01 10.34 -19.20
CA ASN A 352 19.69 11.51 -18.41
C ASN A 352 20.89 12.44 -18.31
N GLU A 353 20.69 13.72 -18.61
CA GLU A 353 21.72 14.74 -18.47
C GLU A 353 21.85 15.16 -17.00
N ARG A 354 23.07 15.17 -16.47
CA ARG A 354 23.30 15.34 -15.01
C ARG A 354 23.92 16.68 -14.60
N SER A 355 24.38 17.50 -15.54
CA SER A 355 25.01 18.79 -15.21
C SER A 355 24.07 19.76 -14.48
N GLY A 356 22.76 19.63 -14.71
CA GLY A 356 21.76 20.59 -14.23
C GLY A 356 21.79 21.92 -15.00
N GLU A 357 22.58 22.02 -16.08
CA GLU A 357 22.66 23.19 -16.96
C GLU A 357 21.50 23.25 -17.98
N TYR A 358 20.83 22.12 -18.18
CA TYR A 358 19.75 21.95 -19.16
C TYR A 358 18.41 21.69 -18.48
N THR A 359 17.35 22.17 -19.09
CA THR A 359 15.98 22.13 -18.55
C THR A 359 15.18 20.92 -19.01
N SER A 360 15.55 20.30 -20.14
CA SER A 360 14.82 19.16 -20.72
C SER A 360 15.73 18.22 -21.50
N ASN A 361 15.59 16.92 -21.25
CA ASN A 361 16.25 15.85 -22.02
C ASN A 361 15.73 15.79 -23.46
N ASP A 362 14.46 16.10 -23.70
CA ASP A 362 13.87 16.08 -25.05
C ASP A 362 14.48 17.17 -25.96
N GLU A 363 14.82 18.33 -25.38
CA GLU A 363 15.48 19.41 -26.12
C GLU A 363 16.91 19.02 -26.55
N LEU A 364 17.61 18.26 -25.70
CA LEU A 364 18.95 17.74 -25.99
C LEU A 364 18.92 16.71 -27.13
N GLU A 365 17.92 15.83 -27.14
CA GLU A 365 17.74 14.86 -28.22
C GLU A 365 17.38 15.56 -29.55
N ARG A 366 16.43 16.50 -29.53
CA ARG A 366 16.05 17.28 -30.72
C ARG A 366 17.20 18.09 -31.30
N SER A 367 18.08 18.61 -30.45
CA SER A 367 19.25 19.37 -30.87
C SER A 367 20.45 18.50 -31.26
N GLN A 368 20.30 17.16 -31.23
CA GLN A 368 21.38 16.21 -31.49
C GLN A 368 22.62 16.51 -30.63
N ALA A 369 22.40 16.77 -29.34
CA ALA A 369 23.47 17.03 -28.40
C ALA A 369 24.45 15.85 -28.38
N VAL A 370 25.74 16.14 -28.44
CA VAL A 370 26.79 15.12 -28.43
C VAL A 370 27.09 14.75 -26.98
N VAL A 371 27.06 13.47 -26.66
CA VAL A 371 27.44 12.97 -25.35
C VAL A 371 28.95 13.08 -25.20
N LYS A 372 29.39 13.66 -24.10
CA LYS A 372 30.80 13.89 -23.77
C LYS A 372 31.36 12.78 -22.87
N ILE A 373 30.68 12.48 -21.77
CA ILE A 373 31.13 11.48 -20.77
C ILE A 373 29.91 10.73 -20.24
N VAL A 374 30.06 9.42 -20.02
CA VAL A 374 29.11 8.59 -19.25
C VAL A 374 29.55 8.54 -17.79
N LEU A 375 28.72 9.02 -16.87
CA LEU A 375 28.97 9.01 -15.42
C LEU A 375 28.42 7.77 -14.73
N PHE A 376 27.31 7.22 -15.24
CA PHE A 376 26.71 5.99 -14.74
C PHE A 376 26.07 5.20 -15.90
N PRO A 377 26.26 3.88 -16.00
CA PRO A 377 25.76 3.09 -17.11
C PRO A 377 24.24 2.90 -17.08
N LEU A 378 23.65 2.61 -18.25
CA LEU A 378 22.25 2.23 -18.39
C LEU A 378 21.99 0.88 -17.72
N VAL A 379 20.90 0.79 -16.96
CA VAL A 379 20.41 -0.46 -16.37
C VAL A 379 19.04 -0.79 -16.97
N VAL A 380 18.92 -2.00 -17.50
CA VAL A 380 17.69 -2.53 -18.08
C VAL A 380 17.22 -3.78 -17.32
N LYS A 381 15.91 -4.02 -17.33
CA LYS A 381 15.31 -5.29 -16.94
C LYS A 381 14.79 -5.97 -18.20
N LYS A 382 15.15 -7.23 -18.38
CA LYS A 382 14.65 -8.10 -19.44
C LYS A 382 13.77 -9.20 -18.85
N GLY A 383 12.58 -9.34 -19.43
CA GLY A 383 11.56 -10.27 -18.96
C GLY A 383 10.84 -9.81 -17.70
N ASP A 384 9.79 -10.54 -17.33
CA ASP A 384 8.92 -10.24 -16.21
C ASP A 384 9.36 -10.91 -14.89
N ASP A 385 8.62 -10.67 -13.81
CA ASP A 385 8.94 -11.21 -12.47
C ASP A 385 8.73 -12.72 -12.34
N VAL A 386 8.08 -13.35 -13.32
CA VAL A 386 7.98 -14.82 -13.39
C VAL A 386 9.08 -15.43 -14.26
N GLY A 387 9.88 -14.60 -14.94
CA GLY A 387 11.01 -15.03 -15.79
C GLY A 387 10.59 -15.40 -17.21
N GLU A 388 9.54 -14.77 -17.72
CA GLU A 388 9.05 -14.90 -19.10
C GLU A 388 9.15 -13.58 -19.86
N GLY A 389 9.10 -13.66 -21.19
CA GLY A 389 9.18 -12.48 -22.07
C GLY A 389 10.61 -12.05 -22.40
N GLU A 390 10.72 -11.35 -23.53
CA GLU A 390 11.99 -10.80 -24.04
C GLU A 390 12.00 -9.26 -24.01
N ASP A 391 10.91 -8.64 -23.53
CA ASP A 391 10.77 -7.19 -23.48
C ASP A 391 11.81 -6.58 -22.53
N GLU A 392 12.43 -5.48 -22.98
CA GLU A 392 13.42 -4.74 -22.23
C GLU A 392 12.82 -3.40 -21.77
N ILE A 393 12.91 -3.15 -20.46
CA ILE A 393 12.52 -1.89 -19.85
C ILE A 393 13.73 -1.19 -19.25
N VAL A 394 13.79 0.12 -19.40
CA VAL A 394 14.81 0.95 -18.75
C VAL A 394 14.46 1.08 -17.27
N VAL A 395 15.35 0.59 -16.41
CA VAL A 395 15.20 0.69 -14.95
C VAL A 395 15.91 1.94 -14.45
N CYS A 396 17.14 2.17 -14.89
CA CYS A 396 17.91 3.37 -14.55
C CYS A 396 18.59 3.92 -15.80
N PRO A 397 18.22 5.11 -16.30
CA PRO A 397 18.83 5.66 -17.50
C PRO A 397 20.31 5.97 -17.28
N ALA A 398 21.11 5.87 -18.33
CA ALA A 398 22.53 6.24 -18.28
C ALA A 398 22.66 7.70 -17.86
N GLN A 399 23.49 7.99 -16.85
CA GLN A 399 23.75 9.36 -16.42
C GLN A 399 24.92 9.89 -17.23
N VAL A 400 24.72 10.96 -17.99
CA VAL A 400 25.71 11.48 -18.93
C VAL A 400 25.90 12.98 -18.79
N LEU A 401 27.03 13.47 -19.31
CA LEU A 401 27.28 14.88 -19.56
C LEU A 401 27.34 15.10 -21.07
N VAL A 402 26.64 16.11 -21.56
CA VAL A 402 26.71 16.52 -22.97
C VAL A 402 27.84 17.53 -23.20
N ALA A 403 28.34 17.60 -24.43
CA ALA A 403 29.29 18.63 -24.82
C ALA A 403 28.62 20.01 -24.74
N GLY A 404 29.11 20.86 -23.83
CA GLY A 404 28.53 22.18 -23.60
C GLY A 404 28.62 23.11 -24.82
N SER A 405 27.50 23.72 -25.21
CA SER A 405 27.44 24.72 -26.29
C SER A 405 27.62 26.17 -25.81
N LYS A 406 27.77 26.42 -24.50
CA LYS A 406 27.75 27.77 -23.90
C LYS A 406 29.05 28.19 -23.22
N GLN A 407 30.20 27.96 -23.84
CA GLN A 407 31.38 28.80 -23.55
C GLN A 407 31.19 30.20 -24.16
N GLY A 408 30.31 31.00 -23.57
CA GLY A 408 29.95 32.31 -24.14
C GLY A 408 29.09 33.23 -23.27
N LYS A 409 28.75 32.88 -22.03
CA LYS A 409 28.18 33.87 -21.11
C LYS A 409 29.31 34.58 -20.37
N LYS A 410 29.70 35.74 -20.92
CA LYS A 410 30.40 36.82 -20.20
C LYS A 410 29.83 36.90 -18.78
N VAL A 411 30.66 36.63 -17.79
CA VAL A 411 30.41 37.04 -16.42
C VAL A 411 30.27 38.57 -16.45
N VAL A 412 29.04 39.07 -16.39
CA VAL A 412 28.79 40.50 -16.16
C VAL A 412 29.21 40.75 -14.72
N ARG A 413 30.46 41.19 -14.57
CA ARG A 413 30.99 41.72 -13.32
C ARG A 413 30.19 42.98 -13.02
N VAL A 414 29.28 42.91 -12.06
CA VAL A 414 28.66 44.11 -11.48
C VAL A 414 29.81 44.86 -10.80
N LEU A 415 30.34 45.87 -11.50
CA LEU A 415 31.22 46.87 -10.93
C LEU A 415 30.36 47.70 -9.98
N SER A 416 30.46 47.42 -8.68
CA SER A 416 30.01 48.35 -7.65
C SER A 416 30.75 49.66 -7.90
N GLY A 417 29.97 50.69 -8.24
CA GLY A 417 30.45 52.02 -8.54
C GLY A 417 31.26 52.60 -7.39
N ALA A 418 32.34 53.29 -7.76
CA ALA A 418 32.98 54.28 -6.92
C ALA A 418 31.93 55.31 -6.50
N MET A 419 31.79 55.53 -5.19
CA MET A 419 31.14 56.72 -4.66
C MET A 419 32.21 57.54 -3.94
N ASP A 420 32.46 58.70 -4.52
CA ASP A 420 33.25 59.79 -3.98
C ASP A 420 32.76 60.18 -2.58
N ILE A 421 33.73 60.41 -1.71
CA ILE A 421 33.55 61.03 -0.40
C ILE A 421 33.43 62.53 -0.66
N ASP A 422 32.25 63.10 -0.40
CA ASP A 422 32.18 64.46 0.08
C ASP A 422 31.03 64.65 1.09
N ASN A 423 31.41 65.19 2.25
CA ASN A 423 30.57 65.60 3.37
C ASN A 423 30.02 67.01 3.05
N PRO A 424 28.86 67.51 3.51
CA PRO A 424 28.63 67.73 4.95
C PRO A 424 27.18 67.71 5.48
N ARG A 425 27.07 67.49 6.80
CA ARG A 425 26.11 68.12 7.74
C ARG A 425 24.61 68.00 7.45
N HIS A 426 23.89 67.28 8.32
CA HIS A 426 22.94 67.89 9.29
C HIS A 426 22.25 66.79 10.10
N SER A 427 22.59 66.72 11.40
CA SER A 427 21.80 66.03 12.40
C SER A 427 20.62 66.91 12.79
N ASN A 428 19.38 66.44 12.56
CA ASN A 428 18.21 66.96 13.24
C ASN A 428 17.39 65.80 13.79
N GLN A 429 17.11 65.92 15.08
CA GLN A 429 16.19 65.13 15.88
C GLN A 429 14.79 65.11 15.25
N SER A 430 14.01 64.03 15.47
CA SER A 430 12.84 64.06 16.37
C SER A 430 11.80 62.97 16.07
N VAL A 431 11.41 62.32 17.16
CA VAL A 431 10.05 61.87 17.53
C VAL A 431 9.44 60.66 16.78
N ILE A 432 9.40 59.57 17.53
CA ILE A 432 8.50 58.41 17.39
C ILE A 432 7.25 58.70 18.23
N SER A 433 6.06 58.54 17.63
CA SER A 433 4.80 58.37 18.36
C SER A 433 3.76 57.58 17.53
N GLY A 434 2.98 56.76 18.25
CA GLY A 434 1.81 56.01 17.78
C GLY A 434 2.16 54.56 17.38
N LEU A 435 1.59 53.50 17.94
CA LEU A 435 0.24 53.34 18.48
C LEU A 435 0.14 52.06 19.33
N GLU A 436 -0.82 52.11 20.25
CA GLU A 436 -1.17 51.11 21.25
C GLU A 436 -1.99 49.93 20.68
N SER A 437 -1.84 48.76 21.31
CA SER A 437 -2.90 47.79 21.61
C SER A 437 -2.41 47.09 22.88
N GLY A 438 -2.97 47.32 24.08
CA GLY A 438 -4.30 46.84 24.49
C GLY A 438 -4.32 45.31 24.39
N GLY A 439 -4.34 44.49 25.44
CA GLY A 439 -4.44 44.64 26.88
C GLY A 439 -4.96 43.30 27.41
N MET A 440 -4.50 42.82 28.57
CA MET A 440 -5.31 42.11 29.58
C MET A 440 -4.43 41.55 30.71
N ILE A 441 -4.75 42.04 31.92
CA ILE A 441 -4.47 41.57 33.28
C ILE A 441 -3.05 41.82 33.81
#